data_AF-A0A9D4IDQ6-F1
#
_entry.id   AF-A0A9D4IDQ6-F1
#
_cell.length_a   1.000
_cell.length_b   1.000
_cell.length_c   1.000
_cell.angle_alpha   90.00
_cell.angle_beta   90.00
_cell.angle_gamma   90.00
#
_symmetry.space_group_name_H-M   'P 1'
#
loop_
_entity.id
_entity.type
_entity.pdbx_description
1 polymer ?
#
loop_
_entity_poly.entity_id
_entity_poly.type
_entity_poly.pdbx_seq_one_letter_code
_entity_poly.pdbx_strand_id
1 'polypeptide(L)'
;MLAGGLLESPYIQECIRKEFEGELQVICADEGRLSVVKGAVILGCTPRGNITRKAPYTYGFYQIRPFDLTKHDQSLCIIHNNVKQCDKLFCKLIEKGQTMHHNESFAVEGEITIRD
;
A
#
# COMPACT_ATOMS: atom_id res chain seq x y z
N MET A 1 -17.40 -12.30 -4.11
CA MET A 1 -17.07 -13.30 -3.07
C MET A 1 -17.11 -12.60 -1.73
N LEU A 2 -17.77 -13.21 -0.75
CA LEU A 2 -17.78 -12.70 0.61
C LEU A 2 -16.82 -13.54 1.47
N ALA A 3 -16.01 -12.88 2.30
CA ALA A 3 -15.14 -13.49 3.31
C ALA A 3 -15.29 -12.79 4.69
N GLY A 4 -15.01 -13.51 5.78
CA GLY A 4 -15.06 -12.97 7.15
C GLY A 4 -16.19 -13.52 8.03
N GLY A 5 -16.11 -13.26 9.34
CA GLY A 5 -17.04 -13.83 10.34
C GLY A 5 -18.48 -13.33 10.23
N LEU A 6 -18.71 -12.13 9.69
CA LEU A 6 -20.06 -11.59 9.47
C LEU A 6 -20.90 -12.44 8.51
N LEU A 7 -20.25 -13.30 7.73
CA LEU A 7 -20.95 -14.22 6.84
C LEU A 7 -21.61 -15.38 7.54
N GLU A 8 -21.32 -15.63 8.80
CA GLU A 8 -22.02 -16.68 9.55
C GLU A 8 -23.48 -16.28 9.84
N SER A 9 -23.85 -15.01 9.62
CA SER A 9 -25.23 -14.52 9.73
C SER A 9 -26.04 -14.80 8.45
N PRO A 10 -27.10 -15.64 8.51
CA PRO A 10 -27.97 -15.88 7.35
C PRO A 10 -28.65 -14.60 6.84
N TYR A 11 -29.01 -13.69 7.76
CA TYR A 11 -29.64 -12.42 7.44
C TYR A 11 -28.75 -11.54 6.55
N ILE A 12 -27.48 -11.38 6.94
CA ILE A 12 -26.52 -10.59 6.16
C ILE A 12 -26.30 -11.22 4.78
N GLN A 13 -26.20 -12.55 4.70
CA GLN A 13 -26.08 -13.22 3.41
C GLN A 13 -27.31 -12.98 2.52
N GLU A 14 -28.52 -13.04 3.08
CA GLU A 14 -29.76 -12.81 2.33
C GLU A 14 -29.87 -11.36 1.83
N CYS A 15 -29.58 -10.37 2.69
CA CYS A 15 -29.56 -8.96 2.31
C CYS A 15 -28.60 -8.71 1.15
N ILE A 16 -27.36 -9.23 1.24
CA ILE A 16 -26.38 -9.05 0.18
C ILE A 16 -26.81 -9.78 -1.10
N ARG A 17 -27.37 -10.99 -1.01
CA ARG A 17 -27.86 -11.71 -2.20
C ARG A 17 -28.98 -10.95 -2.90
N LYS A 18 -29.93 -10.38 -2.14
CA LYS A 18 -31.02 -9.56 -2.68
C LYS A 18 -30.52 -8.28 -3.33
N GLU A 19 -29.57 -7.59 -2.71
CA GLU A 19 -29.02 -6.34 -3.23
C GLU A 19 -28.35 -6.52 -4.59
N PHE A 20 -27.69 -7.66 -4.82
CA PHE A 20 -26.97 -7.96 -6.06
C PHE A 20 -27.71 -8.94 -6.98
N GLU A 21 -29.00 -9.21 -6.71
CA GLU A 21 -29.80 -10.17 -7.45
C GLU A 21 -29.95 -9.72 -8.92
N GLY A 22 -29.65 -10.62 -9.87
CA GLY A 22 -29.73 -10.34 -11.30
C GLY A 22 -28.52 -9.61 -11.91
N GLU A 23 -27.65 -9.00 -11.11
CA GLU A 23 -26.41 -8.36 -11.58
C GLU A 23 -25.17 -9.22 -11.36
N LEU A 24 -25.06 -9.85 -10.18
CA LEU A 24 -23.86 -10.60 -9.79
C LEU A 24 -24.21 -11.91 -9.08
N GLN A 25 -23.36 -12.91 -9.27
CA GLN A 25 -23.42 -14.14 -8.47
C GLN A 25 -22.68 -13.94 -7.14
N VAL A 26 -23.42 -13.93 -6.04
CA VAL A 26 -22.86 -13.84 -4.68
C VAL A 26 -22.38 -15.22 -4.22
N ILE A 27 -21.05 -15.41 -4.21
CA ILE A 27 -20.38 -16.60 -3.68
C ILE A 27 -19.97 -16.36 -2.23
N CYS A 28 -20.49 -17.16 -1.30
CA CYS A 28 -20.09 -17.17 0.11
C CYS A 28 -19.03 -18.25 0.34
N ALA A 29 -17.95 -17.92 1.03
CA ALA A 29 -16.94 -18.90 1.40
C ALA A 29 -17.47 -19.88 2.47
N ASP A 30 -17.15 -21.17 2.31
CA ASP A 30 -17.34 -22.17 3.36
C ASP A 30 -16.47 -21.80 4.56
N GLU A 31 -17.09 -21.75 5.74
CA GLU A 31 -16.46 -21.24 6.98
C GLU A 31 -15.92 -19.81 6.80
N GLY A 32 -16.83 -18.85 6.63
CA GLY A 32 -16.49 -17.44 6.40
C GLY A 32 -15.41 -16.87 7.34
N ARG A 33 -15.44 -17.23 8.62
CA ARG A 33 -14.43 -16.82 9.63
C ARG A 33 -13.01 -17.36 9.35
N LEU A 34 -12.87 -18.50 8.68
CA LEU A 34 -11.58 -19.14 8.38
C LEU A 34 -11.08 -18.88 6.96
N SER A 35 -11.93 -18.36 6.07
CA SER A 35 -11.62 -18.11 4.66
C SER A 35 -10.29 -17.35 4.44
N VAL A 36 -10.03 -16.29 5.22
CA VAL A 36 -8.79 -15.49 5.12
C VAL A 36 -7.55 -16.31 5.49
N VAL A 37 -7.63 -17.06 6.59
CA VAL A 37 -6.50 -17.88 7.08
C VAL A 37 -6.23 -19.04 6.14
N LYS A 38 -7.28 -19.74 5.68
CA LYS A 38 -7.15 -20.81 4.68
C LYS A 38 -6.47 -20.30 3.41
N GLY A 39 -6.88 -19.13 2.90
CA GLY A 39 -6.25 -18.49 1.77
C GLY A 39 -4.78 -18.13 2.02
N ALA A 40 -4.44 -17.62 3.22
CA ALA A 40 -3.07 -17.29 3.59
C ALA A 40 -2.16 -18.53 3.64
N VAL A 41 -2.66 -19.66 4.16
CA VAL A 41 -1.93 -20.94 4.18
C VAL A 41 -1.65 -21.43 2.75
N ILE A 42 -2.68 -21.45 1.89
CA ILE A 42 -2.53 -21.85 0.48
C ILE A 42 -1.50 -20.94 -0.23
N LEU A 43 -1.59 -19.62 -0.02
CA LEU A 43 -0.65 -18.67 -0.58
C LEU A 43 0.79 -18.92 -0.09
N GLY A 44 0.96 -19.25 1.19
CA GLY A 44 2.26 -19.57 1.78
C GLY A 44 2.88 -20.87 1.23
N CYS A 45 2.06 -21.85 0.85
CA CYS A 45 2.49 -23.10 0.22
C CYS A 45 2.74 -22.96 -1.30
N THR A 46 2.25 -21.89 -1.93
CA THR A 46 2.43 -21.64 -3.37
C THR A 46 3.88 -21.16 -3.64
N PRO A 47 4.55 -21.64 -4.72
CA PRO A 47 5.87 -21.14 -5.09
C PRO A 47 5.90 -19.62 -5.20
N ARG A 48 6.85 -19.00 -4.49
CA ARG A 48 6.87 -17.55 -4.23
C ARG A 48 7.04 -16.65 -5.47
N GLY A 49 7.42 -17.21 -6.61
CA GLY A 49 7.78 -16.47 -7.83
C GLY A 49 6.66 -15.61 -8.42
N ASN A 50 5.39 -15.91 -8.13
CA ASN A 50 4.24 -15.21 -8.72
C ASN A 50 3.45 -14.36 -7.71
N ILE A 51 3.95 -14.20 -6.48
CA ILE A 51 3.24 -13.41 -5.46
C ILE A 51 3.60 -11.93 -5.66
N THR A 52 2.62 -11.16 -6.15
CA THR A 52 2.72 -9.71 -6.29
C THR A 52 1.70 -8.98 -5.43
N ARG A 53 1.99 -7.72 -5.09
CA ARG A 53 1.07 -6.79 -4.43
C ARG A 53 1.04 -5.48 -5.22
N LYS A 54 -0.11 -4.81 -5.29
CA LYS A 54 -0.16 -3.41 -5.74
C LYS A 54 -0.18 -2.48 -4.53
N ALA A 55 0.67 -1.48 -4.53
CA ALA A 55 0.75 -0.52 -3.43
C ALA A 55 -0.54 0.32 -3.34
N PRO A 56 -1.26 0.32 -2.21
CA PRO A 56 -2.49 1.11 -2.06
C PRO A 56 -2.22 2.61 -1.92
N TYR A 57 -1.01 2.95 -1.48
CA TYR A 57 -0.54 4.31 -1.24
C TYR A 57 0.88 4.50 -1.78
N THR A 58 1.29 5.76 -1.88
CA THR A 58 2.68 6.11 -2.15
C THR A 58 3.46 6.07 -0.84
N TYR A 59 4.50 5.25 -0.77
CA TYR A 59 5.40 5.15 0.37
C TYR A 59 6.70 5.88 0.06
N GLY A 60 7.30 6.47 1.09
CA GLY A 60 8.46 7.32 0.95
C GLY A 60 8.87 7.89 2.30
N PHE A 61 9.87 8.76 2.29
CA PHE A 61 10.36 9.41 3.50
C PHE A 61 10.65 10.88 3.27
N TYR A 62 10.71 11.62 4.37
CA TYR A 62 11.13 13.01 4.36
C TYR A 62 12.62 13.13 4.05
N GLN A 63 12.99 14.04 3.14
CA GLN A 63 14.37 14.29 2.77
C GLN A 63 14.66 15.79 2.70
N ILE A 64 15.88 16.16 3.08
CA ILE A 64 16.45 17.49 2.87
C ILE A 64 17.39 17.40 1.66
N ARG A 65 17.25 18.30 0.69
CA ARG A 65 18.17 18.39 -0.46
C ARG A 65 18.61 19.83 -0.69
N PRO A 66 19.74 20.06 -1.38
CA PRO A 66 20.10 21.39 -1.87
C PRO A 66 18.95 22.02 -2.68
N PHE A 67 18.70 23.31 -2.46
CA PHE A 67 17.65 24.03 -3.17
C PHE A 67 18.04 24.26 -4.64
N ASP A 68 17.19 23.85 -5.58
CA ASP A 68 17.34 24.09 -7.02
C ASP A 68 16.25 25.05 -7.49
N LEU A 69 16.65 26.26 -7.89
CA LEU A 69 15.75 27.34 -8.35
C LEU A 69 14.90 26.95 -9.57
N THR A 70 15.32 25.97 -10.36
CA THR A 70 14.63 25.55 -11.59
C THR A 70 13.57 24.49 -11.34
N LYS A 71 13.64 23.78 -10.21
CA LYS A 71 12.81 22.60 -9.90
C LYS A 71 11.95 22.77 -8.66
N HIS A 72 12.43 23.52 -7.68
CA HIS A 72 11.81 23.62 -6.36
C HIS A 72 11.10 24.96 -6.19
N ASP A 73 9.91 24.92 -5.60
CA ASP A 73 9.17 26.13 -5.22
C ASP A 73 9.95 26.89 -4.15
N GLN A 74 10.09 28.21 -4.31
CA GLN A 74 10.73 29.10 -3.35
C GLN A 74 10.11 29.02 -1.95
N SER A 75 8.82 28.66 -1.85
CA SER A 75 8.15 28.45 -0.56
C SER A 75 8.75 27.33 0.29
N LEU A 76 9.46 26.38 -0.34
CA LEU A 76 10.14 25.26 0.31
C LEU A 76 11.61 25.55 0.64
N CYS A 77 12.13 26.71 0.24
CA CYS A 77 13.52 27.09 0.49
C CYS A 77 13.69 27.53 1.96
N ILE A 78 14.62 26.88 2.65
CA ILE A 78 15.14 27.31 3.95
C ILE A 78 16.63 27.60 3.85
N ILE A 79 17.13 28.48 4.70
CA ILE A 79 18.57 28.68 4.88
C ILE A 79 18.95 28.04 6.21
N HIS A 80 19.79 27.01 6.16
CA HIS A 80 20.33 26.34 7.34
C HIS A 80 21.85 26.32 7.23
N ASN A 81 22.56 26.81 8.26
CA ASN A 81 24.03 26.92 8.27
C ASN A 81 24.62 27.61 7.02
N ASN A 82 24.02 28.73 6.59
CA ASN A 82 24.37 29.46 5.36
C ASN A 82 24.21 28.68 4.04
N VAL A 83 23.57 27.51 4.06
CA VAL A 83 23.26 26.71 2.86
C VAL A 83 21.76 26.76 2.57
N LYS A 84 21.40 27.02 1.31
CA LYS A 84 20.01 26.94 0.85
C LYS A 84 19.61 25.49 0.63
N GLN A 85 18.59 25.04 1.34
CA GLN A 85 18.07 23.68 1.28
C GLN A 85 16.56 23.69 1.13
N CYS A 86 16.01 22.62 0.56
CA CYS A 86 14.58 22.34 0.63
C CYS A 86 14.30 21.55 1.90
N ASP A 87 13.51 22.14 2.79
CA ASP A 87 12.88 21.42 3.89
C ASP A 87 11.52 20.90 3.39
N LYS A 88 11.14 19.66 3.76
CA LYS A 88 9.86 19.02 3.43
C LYS A 88 9.74 18.41 2.04
N LEU A 89 10.85 17.94 1.45
CA LEU A 89 10.74 17.09 0.26
C LEU A 89 10.31 15.68 0.67
N PHE A 90 9.30 15.16 -0.01
CA PHE A 90 8.90 13.75 0.12
C PHE A 90 9.60 12.94 -0.98
N CYS A 91 10.56 12.11 -0.58
CA CYS A 91 11.22 11.17 -1.47
C CYS A 91 10.36 9.91 -1.61
N LYS A 92 9.80 9.70 -2.80
CA LYS A 92 8.96 8.54 -3.10
C LYS A 92 9.84 7.30 -3.30
N LEU A 93 9.54 6.24 -2.54
CA LEU A 93 10.11 4.91 -2.68
C LEU A 93 9.25 4.01 -3.55
N ILE A 94 7.95 4.01 -3.26
CA ILE A 94 6.96 3.18 -3.92
C ILE A 94 5.79 4.09 -4.27
N GLU A 95 5.30 4.03 -5.50
CA GLU A 95 4.14 4.81 -5.92
C GLU A 95 2.84 4.03 -5.77
N LYS A 96 1.75 4.75 -5.49
CA LYS A 96 0.41 4.16 -5.51
C LYS A 96 0.16 3.45 -6.85
N GLY A 97 -0.26 2.19 -6.78
CA GLY A 97 -0.51 1.35 -7.94
C GLY A 97 0.72 0.62 -8.48
N GLN A 98 1.92 0.92 -7.99
CA GLN A 98 3.13 0.17 -8.32
C GLN A 98 2.97 -1.30 -7.92
N THR A 99 3.37 -2.19 -8.81
CA THR A 99 3.39 -3.63 -8.55
C THR A 99 4.70 -3.97 -7.87
N MET A 100 4.60 -4.67 -6.74
CA MET A 100 5.72 -5.12 -5.92
C MET A 100 5.80 -6.63 -5.95
N HIS A 101 7.01 -7.15 -6.04
CA HIS A 101 7.30 -8.58 -6.05
C HIS A 101 7.76 -9.07 -4.67
N HIS A 102 7.57 -10.36 -4.40
CA HIS A 102 8.13 -10.97 -3.20
C HIS A 102 9.66 -10.84 -3.17
N ASN A 103 10.22 -10.43 -2.03
CA ASN A 103 11.65 -10.14 -1.82
C ASN A 103 12.24 -8.99 -2.66
N GLU A 104 11.40 -8.13 -3.23
CA GLU A 104 11.88 -6.90 -3.85
C GLU A 104 12.44 -5.94 -2.79
N SER A 105 13.63 -5.40 -3.04
CA SER A 105 14.29 -4.43 -2.17
C SER A 105 14.50 -3.12 -2.91
N PHE A 106 14.23 -2.01 -2.24
CA PHE A 106 14.40 -0.67 -2.78
C PHE A 106 15.60 -0.03 -2.08
N ALA A 107 16.63 0.30 -2.85
CA ALA A 107 17.76 1.08 -2.35
C ALA A 107 17.51 2.56 -2.67
N VAL A 108 17.90 3.45 -1.75
CA VAL A 108 17.96 4.88 -2.03
C VAL A 108 19.35 5.38 -1.75
N GLU A 109 19.91 6.07 -2.72
CA GLU A 109 21.14 6.82 -2.56
C GLU A 109 20.83 8.17 -1.91
N GLY A 110 21.36 8.39 -0.71
CA GLY A 110 21.26 9.67 0.00
C GLY A 110 21.68 9.55 1.46
N GLU A 111 22.27 10.62 2.00
CA GLU A 111 22.51 10.73 3.43
C GLU A 111 21.17 10.85 4.17
N ILE A 112 20.88 9.88 5.04
CA ILE A 112 19.73 9.95 5.94
C ILE A 112 20.12 10.87 7.10
N THR A 113 19.85 12.16 6.97
CA THR A 113 19.96 13.08 8.11
C THR A 113 18.74 12.90 8.99
N ILE A 114 18.85 12.05 10.01
CA ILE A 114 17.86 11.98 11.08
C ILE A 114 18.03 13.26 11.90
N ARG A 115 17.03 14.14 11.90
CA ARG A 115 16.96 15.25 12.86
C ARG A 115 16.52 14.67 14.19
N ASP A 116 17.33 14.85 15.24
CA ASP A 116 16.99 14.55 16.64
C ASP A 116 15.83 15.43 17.15
#